data_AF-A0A1D7UCI9-F1
#
_entry.id   AF-A0A1D7UCI9-F1
#
_cell.length_a   1.000
_cell.length_b   1.000
_cell.length_c   1.000
_cell.angle_alpha   90.00
_cell.angle_beta   90.00
_cell.angle_gamma   90.00
#
_symmetry.space_group_name_H-M   'P 1'
#
loop_
_entity.id
_entity.type
_entity.pdbx_description
1 polymer ?
#
loop_
_entity_poly.entity_id
_entity_poly.type
_entity_poly.pdbx_seq_one_letter_code
_entity_poly.pdbx_strand_id
1 'polypeptide(L)'
;MHDCDPPSKALDRWLTSYPTVKGTYGHLLLEENDVRDPNLASALAPYFESAHRDAREHFAEQIGIDLHPDADEDDDAAMLYPGCLPTTAKRGLFGEVIAGLVTEQYEFIGNHKWSIPVFLFRYHADVEKYLFDLARDETRARTVFGRFGSDFLGISLGDDGAVVRLIVGEAKWRETLNPSTIDNLMLGEWKVRRSTGERLRKGGVWFEINRDLPVPHGVRQLQRLLSERDRDGHATAIVSLDRALVLRNPVPIPRTNLVVIVGDGAAAREARTALIGWEETPAEYTSPNDLQVVELILNGGAALIDEIYGLLWAED
;
A
#
# COMPACT_ATOMS: atom_id res chain seq x y z
N MET A 1 -1.49 11.62 11.80
CA MET A 1 -2.51 11.37 10.76
C MET A 1 -1.84 11.56 9.40
N HIS A 2 -2.33 10.88 8.36
CA HIS A 2 -2.03 11.24 6.99
C HIS A 2 -2.97 12.37 6.56
N ASP A 3 -2.38 13.48 6.12
CA ASP A 3 -3.04 14.77 5.91
C ASP A 3 -2.54 15.50 4.65
N CYS A 4 -1.74 14.82 3.83
CA CYS A 4 -1.20 15.37 2.60
C CYS A 4 -1.97 14.80 1.41
N ASP A 5 -2.64 15.67 0.65
CA ASP A 5 -3.32 15.25 -0.57
C ASP A 5 -2.32 14.76 -1.63
N PRO A 6 -2.74 13.83 -2.53
CA PRO A 6 -1.92 13.46 -3.67
C PRO A 6 -1.49 14.67 -4.50
N PRO A 7 -0.24 14.72 -5.01
CA PRO A 7 0.24 15.84 -5.81
C PRO A 7 -0.32 15.78 -7.24
N SER A 8 -1.62 16.04 -7.40
CA SER A 8 -2.38 15.77 -8.64
C SER A 8 -1.70 16.31 -9.91
N LYS A 9 -1.18 17.54 -9.85
CA LYS A 9 -0.48 18.15 -11.01
C LYS A 9 0.80 17.41 -11.40
N ALA A 10 1.53 16.85 -10.44
CA ALA A 10 2.71 16.05 -10.73
C ALA A 10 2.29 14.69 -11.31
N LEU A 11 1.22 14.09 -10.77
CA LEU A 11 0.68 12.83 -11.27
C LEU A 11 0.16 12.95 -12.71
N ASP A 12 -0.56 14.02 -13.04
CA ASP A 12 -1.07 14.26 -14.40
C ASP A 12 0.06 14.47 -15.42
N ARG A 13 1.21 15.01 -14.98
CA ARG A 13 2.41 15.14 -15.83
C ARG A 13 3.21 13.83 -15.91
N TRP A 14 3.13 13.01 -14.87
CA TRP A 14 3.89 11.77 -14.77
C TRP A 14 3.21 10.61 -15.50
N LEU A 15 1.90 10.45 -15.34
CA LEU A 15 1.18 9.23 -15.70
C LEU A 15 0.09 9.50 -16.73
N THR A 16 0.01 8.64 -17.73
CA THR A 16 -1.17 8.51 -18.58
C THR A 16 -2.05 7.38 -18.06
N SER A 17 -3.35 7.63 -17.93
CA SER A 17 -4.33 6.67 -17.41
C SER A 17 -5.23 6.07 -18.49
N TYR A 18 -5.53 4.77 -18.33
CA TYR A 18 -6.43 4.02 -19.19
C TYR A 18 -7.42 3.21 -18.33
N PRO A 19 -8.47 3.87 -17.80
CA PRO A 19 -9.46 3.21 -16.95
C PRO A 19 -10.45 2.37 -17.78
N THR A 20 -10.88 1.25 -17.22
CA THR A 20 -11.99 0.43 -17.74
C THR A 20 -12.85 -0.09 -16.58
N VAL A 21 -14.17 -0.09 -16.76
CA VAL A 21 -15.11 -0.68 -15.80
C VAL A 21 -16.06 -1.64 -16.52
N LYS A 22 -16.20 -2.86 -15.98
CA LYS A 22 -17.02 -3.96 -16.49
C LYS A 22 -17.75 -4.64 -15.33
N GLY A 23 -19.01 -4.25 -15.12
CA GLY A 23 -19.81 -4.79 -14.01
C GLY A 23 -19.17 -4.47 -12.66
N THR A 24 -18.81 -5.51 -11.90
CA THR A 24 -18.14 -5.41 -10.58
C THR A 24 -16.61 -5.42 -10.67
N TYR A 25 -16.05 -5.22 -11.87
CA TYR A 25 -14.61 -5.16 -12.10
C TYR A 25 -14.17 -3.82 -12.69
N GLY A 26 -13.29 -3.13 -11.98
CA GLY A 26 -12.55 -1.96 -12.45
C GLY A 26 -11.09 -2.33 -12.72
N HIS A 27 -10.57 -1.86 -13.84
CA HIS A 27 -9.16 -1.95 -14.20
C HIS A 27 -8.63 -0.56 -14.52
N LEU A 28 -7.42 -0.27 -14.06
CA LEU A 28 -6.72 0.99 -14.34
C LEU A 28 -5.28 0.67 -14.72
N LEU A 29 -4.94 0.86 -15.99
CA LEU A 29 -3.55 0.90 -16.43
C LEU A 29 -3.04 2.33 -16.32
N LEU A 30 -1.94 2.51 -15.59
CA LEU A 30 -1.17 3.75 -15.50
C LEU A 30 0.18 3.50 -16.14
N GLU A 31 0.56 4.36 -17.08
CA GLU A 31 1.86 4.31 -17.74
C GLU A 31 2.62 5.59 -17.48
N GLU A 32 3.88 5.47 -17.06
CA GLU A 32 4.80 6.59 -17.01
C GLU A 32 5.06 7.17 -18.40
N ASN A 33 4.99 8.50 -18.49
CA ASN A 33 5.32 9.25 -19.70
C ASN A 33 6.82 9.17 -20.02
N ASP A 34 7.17 9.22 -21.31
CA ASP A 34 8.55 9.07 -21.80
C ASP A 34 9.55 10.06 -21.18
N VAL A 35 9.07 11.25 -20.80
CA VAL A 35 9.87 12.30 -20.17
C VAL A 35 9.44 12.43 -18.71
N ARG A 36 10.24 11.85 -17.81
CA ARG A 36 10.08 12.04 -16.36
C ARG A 36 10.43 13.48 -15.97
N ASP A 37 9.54 14.12 -15.21
CA ASP A 37 9.82 15.41 -14.58
C ASP A 37 10.97 15.23 -13.58
N PRO A 38 12.09 15.95 -13.69
CA PRO A 38 13.21 15.81 -12.77
C PRO A 38 12.85 16.19 -11.33
N ASN A 39 11.74 16.89 -11.10
CA ASN A 39 11.26 17.23 -9.75
C ASN A 39 10.18 16.27 -9.23
N LEU A 40 9.94 15.15 -9.93
CA LEU A 40 8.89 14.20 -9.54
C LEU A 40 9.09 13.66 -8.12
N ALA A 41 10.32 13.26 -7.77
CA ALA A 41 10.59 12.73 -6.44
C ALA A 41 10.30 13.75 -5.34
N SER A 42 10.75 15.00 -5.52
CA SER A 42 10.43 16.11 -4.61
C SER A 42 8.94 16.41 -4.53
N ALA A 43 8.20 16.28 -5.63
CA ALA A 43 6.75 16.46 -5.63
C ALA A 43 6.00 15.33 -4.90
N LEU A 44 6.53 14.12 -4.89
CA LEU A 44 5.97 12.96 -4.19
C LEU A 44 6.37 12.91 -2.72
N ALA A 45 7.54 13.45 -2.36
CA ALA A 45 8.11 13.37 -1.01
C ALA A 45 7.14 13.82 0.10
N PRO A 46 6.38 14.93 0.00
CA PRO A 46 5.43 15.33 1.06
C PRO A 46 4.34 14.28 1.35
N TYR A 47 3.85 13.60 0.31
CA TYR A 47 2.85 12.55 0.46
C TYR A 47 3.46 11.33 1.18
N PHE A 48 4.67 10.93 0.79
CA PHE A 48 5.42 9.84 1.44
C PHE A 48 5.78 10.18 2.89
N GLU A 49 6.20 11.41 3.17
CA GLU A 49 6.44 11.94 4.51
C GLU A 49 5.21 11.79 5.39
N SER A 50 4.07 12.27 4.91
CA SER A 50 2.80 12.15 5.63
C SER A 50 2.38 10.69 5.83
N ALA A 51 2.65 9.81 4.86
CA ALA A 51 2.37 8.38 4.97
C ALA A 51 3.22 7.67 6.05
N HIS A 52 4.50 8.03 6.16
CA HIS A 52 5.44 7.43 7.12
C HIS A 52 5.37 8.04 8.52
N ARG A 53 4.80 9.23 8.69
CA ARG A 53 4.81 10.02 9.93
C ARG A 53 4.39 9.23 11.18
N ASP A 54 3.26 8.52 11.12
CA ASP A 54 2.77 7.76 12.28
C ASP A 54 3.73 6.65 12.73
N ALA A 55 4.26 5.88 11.78
CA ALA A 55 5.18 4.80 12.07
C ALA A 55 6.55 5.30 12.52
N ARG A 56 7.01 6.41 11.96
CA ARG A 56 8.23 7.09 12.37
C ARG A 56 8.18 7.49 13.85
N GLU A 57 7.15 8.23 14.24
CA GLU A 57 6.97 8.66 15.64
C GLU A 57 6.87 7.45 16.57
N HIS A 58 6.09 6.44 16.18
CA HIS A 58 5.93 5.22 16.99
C HIS A 58 7.24 4.46 17.18
N PHE A 59 8.00 4.23 16.09
CA PHE A 59 9.24 3.47 16.17
C PHE A 59 10.34 4.23 16.90
N ALA A 60 10.44 5.55 16.72
CA ALA A 60 11.38 6.39 17.47
C ALA A 60 11.12 6.29 18.98
N GLU A 61 9.85 6.39 19.40
CA GLU A 61 9.46 6.19 20.81
C GLU A 61 9.85 4.79 21.32
N GLN A 62 9.64 3.72 20.52
CA GLN A 62 9.98 2.36 20.93
C GLN A 62 11.48 2.11 21.09
N ILE A 63 12.32 2.78 20.29
CA ILE A 63 13.78 2.61 20.34
C ILE A 63 14.47 3.64 21.24
N GLY A 64 13.74 4.65 21.72
CA GLY A 64 14.23 5.66 22.66
C GLY A 64 14.92 6.85 21.99
N ILE A 65 14.63 7.10 20.71
CA ILE A 65 15.08 8.27 19.96
C ILE A 65 14.08 9.40 20.19
N ASP A 66 14.57 10.60 20.53
CA ASP A 66 13.74 11.80 20.66
C ASP A 66 13.71 12.54 19.32
N LEU A 67 12.51 12.67 18.74
CA LEU A 67 12.32 13.40 17.48
C LEU A 67 12.06 14.90 17.67
N HIS A 68 12.19 15.41 18.91
CA HIS A 68 12.03 16.84 19.19
C HIS A 68 13.13 17.65 18.50
N PRO A 69 12.83 18.82 17.89
CA PRO A 69 13.84 19.65 17.22
C PRO A 69 14.93 20.22 18.16
N ASP A 70 14.71 20.13 19.47
CA ASP A 70 15.69 20.52 20.51
C ASP A 70 16.43 19.32 21.12
N ALA A 71 16.23 18.10 20.59
CA ALA A 71 17.01 16.94 21.01
C ALA A 71 18.48 17.10 20.58
N ASP A 72 19.41 16.57 21.37
CA ASP A 72 20.83 16.62 21.03
C ASP A 72 21.06 15.94 19.66
N GLU A 73 21.82 16.58 18.75
CA GLU A 73 22.11 16.13 17.37
C GLU A 73 22.88 14.78 17.28
N ASP A 74 23.06 14.08 18.40
CA ASP A 74 23.86 12.86 18.52
C ASP A 74 23.14 11.60 17.98
N ASP A 75 21.86 11.70 17.61
CA ASP A 75 21.14 10.59 16.98
C ASP A 75 21.51 10.49 15.48
N ASP A 76 22.23 9.41 15.12
CA ASP A 76 22.73 9.18 13.78
C ASP A 76 21.55 9.05 12.79
N ALA A 77 21.36 10.04 11.91
CA ALA A 77 20.28 10.10 10.94
C ALA A 77 20.17 8.82 10.07
N ALA A 78 21.27 8.09 9.92
CA ALA A 78 21.32 6.79 9.25
C ALA A 78 20.47 5.70 9.93
N MET A 79 20.12 5.86 11.20
CA MET A 79 19.32 4.93 12.00
C MET A 79 17.82 5.28 11.98
N LEU A 80 17.45 6.42 11.40
CA LEU A 80 16.07 6.89 11.38
C LEU A 80 15.21 6.13 10.36
N TYR A 81 14.03 5.71 10.81
CA TYR A 81 13.00 5.14 9.93
C TYR A 81 12.45 6.20 8.96
N PRO A 82 12.18 5.88 7.68
CA PRO A 82 12.39 4.58 7.02
C PRO A 82 13.76 4.45 6.32
N GLY A 83 14.66 5.42 6.48
CA GLY A 83 15.98 5.48 5.82
C GLY A 83 16.87 4.28 6.13
N CYS A 84 16.84 3.79 7.37
CA CYS A 84 17.60 2.63 7.84
C CYS A 84 17.07 1.27 7.33
N LEU A 85 15.91 1.23 6.67
CA LEU A 85 15.32 -0.03 6.23
C LEU A 85 16.06 -0.63 5.03
N PRO A 86 16.14 -1.97 4.94
CA PRO A 86 16.63 -2.64 3.74
C PRO A 86 15.83 -2.26 2.49
N THR A 87 16.49 -2.22 1.33
CA THR A 87 15.88 -1.84 0.05
C THR A 87 14.60 -2.63 -0.27
N THR A 88 14.54 -3.92 0.06
CA THR A 88 13.33 -4.74 -0.13
C THR A 88 12.14 -4.23 0.67
N ALA A 89 12.36 -3.76 1.90
CA ALA A 89 11.30 -3.21 2.74
C ALA A 89 10.83 -1.84 2.22
N LYS A 90 11.76 -0.96 1.83
CA LYS A 90 11.43 0.33 1.18
C LYS A 90 10.58 0.15 -0.07
N ARG A 91 10.91 -0.83 -0.91
CA ARG A 91 10.13 -1.18 -2.12
C ARG A 91 8.73 -1.71 -1.79
N GLY A 92 8.59 -2.48 -0.70
CA GLY A 92 7.28 -2.93 -0.22
C GLY A 92 6.41 -1.77 0.24
N LEU A 93 6.96 -0.91 1.11
CA LEU A 93 6.30 0.29 1.61
C LEU A 93 5.96 1.26 0.47
N PHE A 94 6.85 1.41 -0.52
CA PHE A 94 6.55 2.17 -1.74
C PHE A 94 5.28 1.67 -2.44
N GLY A 95 5.12 0.36 -2.59
CA GLY A 95 3.89 -0.22 -3.14
C GLY A 95 2.65 0.18 -2.35
N GLU A 96 2.71 0.12 -1.02
CA GLU A 96 1.62 0.53 -0.13
C GLU A 96 1.29 2.03 -0.26
N VAL A 97 2.31 2.91 -0.27
CA VAL A 97 2.10 4.36 -0.44
C VAL A 97 1.51 4.68 -1.81
N ILE A 98 2.02 4.05 -2.88
CA ILE A 98 1.46 4.19 -4.23
C ILE A 98 0.00 3.72 -4.24
N ALA A 99 -0.34 2.62 -3.56
CA ALA A 99 -1.72 2.16 -3.47
C ALA A 99 -2.64 3.21 -2.86
N GLY A 100 -2.20 3.91 -1.81
CA GLY A 100 -2.93 5.05 -1.25
C GLY A 100 -3.08 6.19 -2.25
N LEU A 101 -1.96 6.59 -2.84
CA LEU A 101 -1.90 7.71 -3.78
C LEU A 101 -2.83 7.51 -4.98
N VAL A 102 -2.81 6.32 -5.61
CA VAL A 102 -3.69 6.05 -6.77
C VAL A 102 -5.15 5.90 -6.36
N THR A 103 -5.41 5.43 -5.14
CA THR A 103 -6.77 5.29 -4.60
C THR A 103 -7.43 6.63 -4.33
N GLU A 104 -6.67 7.64 -3.91
CA GLU A 104 -7.18 9.00 -3.65
C GLU A 104 -7.24 9.84 -4.92
N GLN A 105 -6.31 9.65 -5.86
CA GLN A 105 -6.21 10.45 -7.08
C GLN A 105 -7.20 10.01 -8.16
N TYR A 106 -7.40 8.69 -8.35
CA TYR A 106 -8.14 8.17 -9.51
C TYR A 106 -9.52 7.64 -9.13
N GLU A 107 -10.44 7.72 -10.08
CA GLU A 107 -11.78 7.17 -9.93
C GLU A 107 -11.74 5.65 -10.08
N PHE A 108 -12.12 4.95 -9.01
CA PHE A 108 -12.23 3.49 -8.99
C PHE A 108 -13.67 3.05 -9.19
N ILE A 109 -13.85 1.73 -9.35
CA ILE A 109 -15.17 1.13 -9.44
C ILE A 109 -16.13 1.60 -8.34
N GLY A 110 -17.32 2.02 -8.78
CA GLY A 110 -18.38 2.53 -7.91
C GLY A 110 -18.25 4.01 -7.56
N ASN A 111 -17.21 4.69 -8.04
CA ASN A 111 -17.03 6.14 -7.99
C ASN A 111 -17.06 6.70 -6.55
N HIS A 112 -16.51 5.91 -5.61
CA HIS A 112 -16.42 6.28 -4.21
C HIS A 112 -15.30 7.30 -4.02
N LYS A 113 -15.51 8.23 -3.09
CA LYS A 113 -14.43 9.08 -2.60
C LYS A 113 -13.69 8.34 -1.49
N TRP A 114 -12.45 7.97 -1.77
CA TRP A 114 -11.60 7.26 -0.83
C TRP A 114 -10.75 8.24 -0.02
N SER A 115 -10.44 7.82 1.20
CA SER A 115 -9.52 8.50 2.10
C SER A 115 -8.65 7.47 2.79
N ILE A 116 -7.35 7.77 2.90
CA ILE A 116 -6.38 6.99 3.64
C ILE A 116 -6.00 7.82 4.87
N PRO A 117 -6.76 7.76 5.97
CA PRO A 117 -6.52 8.64 7.11
C PRO A 117 -5.17 8.37 7.81
N VAL A 118 -4.65 7.15 7.67
CA VAL A 118 -3.36 6.73 8.24
C VAL A 118 -2.92 5.41 7.61
N PHE A 119 -1.62 5.31 7.28
CA PHE A 119 -1.02 4.06 6.83
C PHE A 119 -0.70 3.15 8.02
N LEU A 120 -0.92 1.84 7.87
CA LEU A 120 -0.80 0.88 8.98
C LEU A 120 0.65 0.41 9.24
N PHE A 121 1.65 1.18 8.81
CA PHE A 121 3.07 0.79 8.83
C PHE A 121 3.60 0.51 10.24
N ARG A 122 3.07 1.19 11.27
CA ARG A 122 3.49 0.95 12.66
C ARG A 122 3.24 -0.48 13.14
N TYR A 123 2.31 -1.21 12.51
CA TYR A 123 2.00 -2.59 12.84
C TYR A 123 2.91 -3.61 12.12
N HIS A 124 4.03 -3.15 11.56
CA HIS A 124 5.05 -3.99 10.99
C HIS A 124 5.99 -4.53 12.08
N ALA A 125 5.54 -5.55 12.80
CA ALA A 125 6.24 -6.10 13.96
C ALA A 125 7.71 -6.53 13.70
N ASP A 126 8.03 -7.01 12.48
CA ASP A 126 9.42 -7.35 12.15
C ASP A 126 10.31 -6.11 11.94
N VAL A 127 9.75 -5.00 11.46
CA VAL A 127 10.45 -3.70 11.40
C VAL A 127 10.69 -3.18 12.80
N GLU A 128 9.69 -3.19 13.67
CA GLU A 128 9.83 -2.73 15.06
C GLU A 128 10.99 -3.43 15.77
N LYS A 129 11.01 -4.77 15.68
CA LYS A 129 12.10 -5.57 16.24
C LYS A 129 13.44 -5.28 15.55
N TYR A 130 13.45 -5.17 14.22
CA TYR A 130 14.66 -4.86 13.47
C TYR A 130 15.28 -3.53 13.91
N LEU A 131 14.48 -2.47 14.05
CA LEU A 131 14.94 -1.16 14.50
C LEU A 131 15.46 -1.22 15.94
N PHE A 132 14.77 -1.94 16.82
CA PHE A 132 15.20 -2.11 18.20
C PHE A 132 16.56 -2.83 18.32
N ASP A 133 16.77 -3.87 17.52
CA ASP A 133 18.03 -4.60 17.44
C ASP A 133 19.14 -3.71 16.84
N LEU A 134 18.84 -2.98 15.76
CA LEU A 134 19.77 -2.12 15.05
C LEU A 134 20.27 -0.97 15.95
N ALA A 135 19.36 -0.31 16.67
CA ALA A 135 19.68 0.77 17.63
C ALA A 135 20.64 0.36 18.76
N ARG A 136 20.84 -0.94 18.98
CA ARG A 136 21.75 -1.47 20.02
C ARG A 136 23.01 -2.10 19.45
N ASP A 137 22.97 -2.55 18.21
CA ASP A 137 24.04 -3.24 17.51
C ASP A 137 23.86 -3.07 16.00
N GLU A 138 24.55 -2.07 15.44
CA GLU A 138 24.53 -1.73 14.02
C GLU A 138 24.90 -2.91 13.10
N THR A 139 25.61 -3.92 13.62
CA THR A 139 25.99 -5.11 12.84
C THR A 139 24.81 -6.06 12.59
N ARG A 140 23.64 -5.82 13.20
CA ARG A 140 22.42 -6.64 13.02
C ARG A 140 21.59 -6.28 11.81
N ALA A 141 22.16 -5.54 10.86
CA ALA A 141 21.58 -5.34 9.53
C ALA A 141 21.16 -6.68 8.90
N ARG A 142 19.86 -6.83 8.60
CA ARG A 142 19.28 -8.05 8.03
C ARG A 142 18.10 -7.73 7.12
N THR A 143 17.68 -8.71 6.34
CA THR A 143 16.39 -8.61 5.64
C THR A 143 15.23 -8.65 6.62
N VAL A 144 14.22 -7.84 6.34
CA VAL A 144 12.97 -7.76 7.10
C VAL A 144 11.87 -8.47 6.31
N PHE A 145 11.05 -9.27 6.99
CA PHE A 145 9.88 -9.92 6.41
C PHE A 145 8.75 -8.91 6.19
N GLY A 146 7.93 -9.09 5.16
CA GLY A 146 6.76 -8.22 4.93
C GLY A 146 5.74 -8.28 6.07
N ARG A 147 4.88 -7.25 6.14
CA ARG A 147 3.78 -7.20 7.11
C ARG A 147 2.78 -8.35 6.85
N PHE A 148 2.24 -8.91 7.92
CA PHE A 148 1.17 -9.91 7.83
C PHE A 148 -0.20 -9.25 7.74
N GLY A 149 -1.06 -9.76 6.86
CA GLY A 149 -2.39 -9.20 6.59
C GLY A 149 -2.39 -8.33 5.33
N SER A 150 -3.49 -7.62 5.10
CA SER A 150 -3.64 -6.78 3.92
C SER A 150 -2.63 -5.64 3.92
N ASP A 151 -1.90 -5.50 2.81
CA ASP A 151 -0.93 -4.43 2.56
C ASP A 151 -1.61 -3.05 2.57
N PHE A 152 -2.89 -2.95 2.21
CA PHE A 152 -3.57 -1.66 2.08
C PHE A 152 -4.97 -1.66 2.68
N LEU A 153 -5.33 -0.54 3.31
CA LEU A 153 -6.67 -0.28 3.83
C LEU A 153 -6.99 1.22 3.69
N GLY A 154 -8.11 1.53 3.04
CA GLY A 154 -8.70 2.85 2.98
C GLY A 154 -10.20 2.79 3.30
N ILE A 155 -10.81 3.95 3.50
CA ILE A 155 -12.22 4.09 3.84
C ILE A 155 -12.90 5.10 2.92
N SER A 156 -14.18 4.91 2.67
CA SER A 156 -15.05 5.94 2.13
C SER A 156 -16.03 6.38 3.21
N LEU A 157 -16.17 7.69 3.38
CA LEU A 157 -17.02 8.30 4.39
C LEU A 157 -18.32 8.81 3.75
N GLY A 158 -19.44 8.61 4.46
CA GLY A 158 -20.71 9.25 4.13
C GLY A 158 -20.76 10.70 4.62
N ASP A 159 -21.87 11.39 4.31
CA ASP A 159 -22.07 12.80 4.68
C ASP A 159 -22.08 13.04 6.21
N ASP A 160 -22.36 12.01 7.00
CA ASP A 160 -22.35 12.03 8.47
C ASP A 160 -20.99 11.66 9.08
N GLY A 161 -19.98 11.36 8.25
CA GLY A 161 -18.68 10.88 8.65
C GLY A 161 -18.65 9.39 9.04
N ALA A 162 -19.73 8.63 8.81
CA ALA A 162 -19.73 7.19 8.99
C ALA A 162 -18.97 6.49 7.86
N VAL A 163 -18.33 5.36 8.16
CA VAL A 163 -17.69 4.54 7.14
C VAL A 163 -18.76 3.81 6.35
N VAL A 164 -18.93 4.18 5.07
CA VAL A 164 -19.93 3.58 4.17
C VAL A 164 -19.35 2.48 3.30
N ARG A 165 -18.02 2.45 3.11
CA ARG A 165 -17.32 1.42 2.34
C ARG A 165 -15.86 1.29 2.76
N LEU A 166 -15.32 0.08 2.68
CA LEU A 166 -13.90 -0.22 2.84
C LEU A 166 -13.25 -0.46 1.48
N ILE A 167 -11.99 -0.07 1.33
CA ILE A 167 -11.11 -0.59 0.27
C ILE A 167 -9.94 -1.31 0.92
N VAL A 168 -9.71 -2.55 0.53
CA VAL A 168 -8.69 -3.41 1.12
C VAL A 168 -7.90 -4.03 0.00
N GLY A 169 -6.57 -3.98 0.08
CA GLY A 169 -5.77 -4.46 -1.03
C GLY A 169 -4.41 -5.03 -0.71
N GLU A 170 -3.85 -5.59 -1.76
CA GLU A 170 -2.47 -6.08 -1.86
C GLU A 170 -1.70 -5.16 -2.81
N ALA A 171 -0.50 -4.75 -2.41
CA ALA A 171 0.33 -3.85 -3.20
C ALA A 171 1.72 -4.47 -3.41
N LYS A 172 2.12 -4.64 -4.67
CA LYS A 172 3.34 -5.40 -5.00
C LYS A 172 4.22 -4.64 -5.97
N TRP A 173 5.44 -4.34 -5.52
CA TRP A 173 6.52 -3.83 -6.38
C TRP A 173 7.30 -4.96 -7.07
N ARG A 174 7.66 -4.79 -8.34
CA ARG A 174 8.59 -5.67 -9.08
C ARG A 174 9.56 -4.86 -9.93
N GLU A 175 10.81 -5.30 -9.98
CA GLU A 175 11.85 -4.67 -10.81
C GLU A 175 11.62 -4.88 -12.31
N THR A 176 10.87 -5.91 -12.71
CA THR A 176 10.46 -6.07 -14.10
C THR A 176 9.09 -6.73 -14.15
N LEU A 177 8.17 -6.12 -14.87
CA LEU A 177 6.84 -6.62 -15.13
C LEU A 177 6.78 -7.26 -16.51
N ASN A 178 6.55 -8.57 -16.51
CA ASN A 178 6.28 -9.38 -17.69
C ASN A 178 5.19 -10.42 -17.33
N PRO A 179 4.57 -11.07 -18.34
CA PRO A 179 3.47 -12.00 -18.08
C PRO A 179 3.80 -13.09 -17.07
N SER A 180 5.00 -13.70 -17.15
CA SER A 180 5.42 -14.74 -16.20
C SER A 180 5.55 -14.23 -14.76
N THR A 181 6.04 -13.00 -14.59
CA THR A 181 6.17 -12.37 -13.26
C THR A 181 4.81 -12.10 -12.65
N ILE A 182 3.87 -11.62 -13.46
CA ILE A 182 2.48 -11.40 -13.04
C ILE A 182 1.79 -12.72 -12.71
N ASP A 183 1.88 -13.72 -13.58
CA ASP A 183 1.29 -15.05 -13.33
C ASP A 183 1.79 -15.64 -12.01
N ASN A 184 3.09 -15.56 -11.75
CA ASN A 184 3.67 -16.06 -10.50
C ASN A 184 3.23 -15.25 -9.29
N LEU A 185 3.06 -13.92 -9.44
CA LEU A 185 2.57 -13.06 -8.36
C LEU A 185 1.10 -13.33 -8.04
N MET A 186 0.26 -13.44 -9.07
CA MET A 186 -1.18 -13.56 -8.93
C MET A 186 -1.61 -14.99 -8.55
N LEU A 187 -1.00 -16.00 -9.16
CA LEU A 187 -1.33 -17.41 -8.96
C LEU A 187 -0.44 -18.11 -7.92
N GLY A 188 0.69 -17.50 -7.53
CA GLY A 188 1.64 -18.10 -6.60
C GLY A 188 2.53 -19.17 -7.23
N GLU A 189 3.26 -19.91 -6.39
CA GLU A 189 4.27 -20.88 -6.84
C GLU A 189 3.66 -22.22 -7.23
N TRP A 190 4.26 -22.91 -8.21
CA TRP A 190 3.96 -24.31 -8.47
C TRP A 190 4.46 -25.19 -7.32
N LYS A 191 3.55 -25.99 -6.75
CA LYS A 191 3.88 -27.05 -5.79
C LYS A 191 3.35 -28.39 -6.27
N VAL A 192 4.12 -29.43 -6.01
CA VAL A 192 3.70 -30.80 -6.30
C VAL A 192 2.97 -31.36 -5.09
N ARG A 193 1.74 -31.82 -5.26
CA ARG A 193 1.00 -32.51 -4.21
C ARG A 193 1.68 -33.85 -3.95
N ARG A 194 2.26 -34.02 -2.77
CA ARG A 194 2.97 -35.26 -2.40
C ARG A 194 2.11 -36.53 -2.53
N SER A 195 0.79 -36.40 -2.36
CA SER A 195 -0.14 -37.53 -2.42
C SER A 195 -0.58 -37.94 -3.82
N THR A 196 -0.61 -37.02 -4.80
CA THR A 196 -1.13 -37.29 -6.15
C THR A 196 -0.11 -37.05 -7.27
N GLY A 197 1.04 -36.43 -6.96
CA GLY A 197 2.02 -36.02 -7.96
C GLY A 197 1.57 -34.83 -8.82
N GLU A 198 0.37 -34.30 -8.58
CA GLU A 198 -0.23 -33.22 -9.36
C GLU A 198 0.42 -31.87 -9.03
N ARG A 199 0.67 -31.06 -10.05
CA ARG A 199 1.17 -29.69 -9.89
C ARG A 199 -0.02 -28.76 -9.66
N LEU A 200 -0.02 -28.07 -8.53
CA LEU A 200 -0.98 -27.04 -8.18
C LEU A 200 -0.26 -25.74 -7.85
N ARG A 201 -0.84 -24.63 -8.28
CA ARG A 201 -0.44 -23.29 -7.86
C ARG A 201 -0.88 -23.10 -6.39
N LYS A 202 0.02 -22.63 -5.52
CA LYS A 202 -0.28 -22.37 -4.11
C LYS A 202 0.17 -20.97 -3.72
N GLY A 203 -0.74 -20.22 -3.08
CA GLY A 203 -0.53 -18.84 -2.67
C GLY A 203 -0.85 -17.88 -3.80
N GLY A 204 -0.24 -16.69 -3.75
CA GLY A 204 -0.50 -15.62 -4.72
C GLY A 204 -1.63 -14.69 -4.29
N VAL A 205 -1.69 -13.53 -4.94
CA VAL A 205 -2.64 -12.47 -4.58
C VAL A 205 -4.10 -12.94 -4.69
N TRP A 206 -4.45 -13.69 -5.74
CA TRP A 206 -5.81 -14.23 -5.89
C TRP A 206 -6.19 -15.20 -4.79
N PHE A 207 -5.24 -16.04 -4.34
CA PHE A 207 -5.49 -16.98 -3.26
C PHE A 207 -5.79 -16.27 -1.94
N GLU A 208 -5.01 -15.24 -1.60
CA GLU A 208 -5.18 -14.49 -0.34
C GLU A 208 -6.48 -13.68 -0.36
N ILE A 209 -6.72 -12.88 -1.42
CA ILE A 209 -7.89 -12.01 -1.54
C ILE A 209 -9.21 -12.80 -1.53
N ASN A 210 -9.28 -13.95 -2.20
CA ASN A 210 -10.50 -14.76 -2.24
C ASN A 210 -10.85 -15.39 -0.88
N ARG A 211 -9.89 -15.48 0.04
CA ARG A 211 -10.05 -16.11 1.36
C ARG A 211 -10.08 -15.10 2.50
N ASP A 212 -9.93 -13.82 2.19
CA ASP A 212 -9.86 -12.78 3.19
C ASP A 212 -11.21 -12.63 3.91
N LEU A 213 -11.14 -12.21 5.17
CA LEU A 213 -12.33 -12.00 5.98
C LEU A 213 -13.10 -10.77 5.47
N PRO A 214 -14.44 -10.76 5.56
CA PRO A 214 -15.24 -9.59 5.19
C PRO A 214 -14.77 -8.30 5.88
N VAL A 215 -14.38 -8.42 7.16
CA VAL A 215 -13.75 -7.35 7.94
C VAL A 215 -12.35 -7.83 8.34
N PRO A 216 -11.29 -7.37 7.65
CA PRO A 216 -9.93 -7.81 7.95
C PRO A 216 -9.42 -7.23 9.28
N HIS A 217 -8.39 -7.84 9.85
CA HIS A 217 -7.75 -7.36 11.09
C HIS A 217 -7.25 -5.92 10.99
N GLY A 218 -6.87 -5.47 9.77
CA GLY A 218 -6.51 -4.09 9.48
C GLY A 218 -7.57 -3.07 9.91
N VAL A 219 -8.85 -3.43 9.91
CA VAL A 219 -9.93 -2.53 10.36
C VAL A 219 -9.84 -2.24 11.85
N ARG A 220 -9.44 -3.22 12.67
CA ARG A 220 -9.19 -3.01 14.11
C ARG A 220 -7.96 -2.14 14.33
N GLN A 221 -6.92 -2.32 13.53
CA GLN A 221 -5.70 -1.51 13.57
C GLN A 221 -6.02 -0.05 13.24
N LEU A 222 -6.75 0.20 12.15
CA LEU A 222 -7.23 1.52 11.78
C LEU A 222 -8.09 2.16 12.88
N GLN A 223 -9.08 1.43 13.40
CA GLN A 223 -9.96 1.94 14.46
C GLN A 223 -9.17 2.42 15.71
N ARG A 224 -8.12 1.69 16.10
CA ARG A 224 -7.23 2.10 17.20
C ARG A 224 -6.44 3.34 16.87
N LEU A 225 -5.82 3.37 15.69
CA LEU A 225 -5.07 4.54 15.22
C LEU A 225 -5.91 5.80 15.19
N LEU A 226 -7.13 5.74 14.64
CA LEU A 226 -8.05 6.88 14.65
C LEU A 226 -8.37 7.32 16.09
N SER A 227 -8.62 6.37 16.99
CA SER A 227 -8.94 6.66 18.40
C SER A 227 -7.78 7.27 19.20
N GLU A 228 -6.54 7.01 18.79
CA GLU A 228 -5.31 7.50 19.41
C GLU A 228 -4.85 8.83 18.81
N ARG A 229 -4.95 8.99 17.48
CA ARG A 229 -4.38 10.12 16.74
C ARG A 229 -5.36 11.27 16.53
N ASP A 230 -6.63 10.98 16.30
CA ASP A 230 -7.67 11.99 16.09
C ASP A 230 -9.07 11.43 16.40
N ARG A 231 -9.34 11.25 17.70
CA ARG A 231 -10.60 10.67 18.17
C ARG A 231 -11.80 11.53 17.78
N ASP A 232 -11.70 12.83 17.98
CA ASP A 232 -12.84 13.73 17.84
C ASP A 232 -13.16 14.00 16.37
N GLY A 233 -12.14 14.15 15.51
CA GLY A 233 -12.35 14.29 14.06
C GLY A 233 -12.90 13.03 13.39
N HIS A 234 -12.68 11.85 13.98
CA HIS A 234 -13.11 10.56 13.43
C HIS A 234 -14.14 9.82 14.28
N ALA A 235 -14.84 10.49 15.20
CA ALA A 235 -15.74 9.84 16.15
C ALA A 235 -16.83 8.97 15.47
N THR A 236 -17.50 9.49 14.44
CA THR A 236 -18.53 8.73 13.71
C THR A 236 -17.95 7.54 12.94
N ALA A 237 -16.78 7.72 12.33
CA ALA A 237 -16.07 6.64 11.65
C ALA A 237 -15.69 5.53 12.64
N ILE A 238 -15.11 5.88 13.80
CA ILE A 238 -14.76 4.94 14.87
C ILE A 238 -15.98 4.13 15.32
N VAL A 239 -17.12 4.78 15.56
CA VAL A 239 -18.38 4.10 15.95
C VAL A 239 -18.84 3.12 14.88
N SER A 240 -18.71 3.50 13.60
CA SER A 240 -19.09 2.65 12.46
C SER A 240 -18.19 1.42 12.37
N LEU A 241 -16.87 1.60 12.54
CA LEU A 241 -15.91 0.50 12.58
C LEU A 241 -16.15 -0.42 13.77
N ASP A 242 -16.46 0.12 14.95
CA ASP A 242 -16.76 -0.69 16.13
C ASP A 242 -17.99 -1.57 15.91
N ARG A 243 -19.06 -1.04 15.30
CA ARG A 243 -20.26 -1.82 14.92
C ARG A 243 -19.96 -2.91 13.88
N ALA A 244 -18.97 -2.74 13.02
CA ALA A 244 -18.53 -3.77 12.10
C ALA A 244 -17.68 -4.85 12.77
N LEU A 245 -16.96 -4.50 13.84
CA LEU A 245 -16.03 -5.37 14.55
C LEU A 245 -16.64 -6.15 15.73
N VAL A 246 -17.90 -5.90 16.10
CA VAL A 246 -18.56 -6.66 17.19
C VAL A 246 -18.82 -8.12 16.80
N LEU A 247 -18.71 -9.02 17.78
CA LEU A 247 -18.96 -10.45 17.55
C LEU A 247 -20.44 -10.80 17.39
N ARG A 248 -21.34 -10.01 17.99
CA ARG A 248 -22.79 -10.27 17.98
C ARG A 248 -23.49 -9.21 17.16
N ASN A 249 -24.18 -9.65 16.10
CA ASN A 249 -24.92 -8.80 15.16
C ASN A 249 -24.04 -7.69 14.55
N PRO A 250 -22.91 -8.04 13.90
CA PRO A 250 -22.09 -7.03 13.23
C PRO A 250 -22.89 -6.33 12.13
N VAL A 251 -22.65 -5.03 11.97
CA VAL A 251 -23.17 -4.26 10.84
C VAL A 251 -22.16 -4.40 9.69
N PRO A 252 -22.51 -5.06 8.57
CA PRO A 252 -21.58 -5.23 7.46
C PRO A 252 -21.30 -3.89 6.79
N ILE A 253 -20.03 -3.64 6.48
CA ILE A 253 -19.61 -2.52 5.65
C ILE A 253 -19.23 -3.11 4.27
N PRO A 254 -19.83 -2.63 3.17
CA PRO A 254 -19.43 -3.02 1.82
C PRO A 254 -17.93 -2.85 1.60
N ARG A 255 -17.33 -3.70 0.77
CA ARG A 255 -15.89 -3.73 0.53
C ARG A 255 -15.60 -3.73 -0.96
N THR A 256 -14.55 -3.00 -1.34
CA THR A 256 -13.85 -3.13 -2.63
C THR A 256 -12.50 -3.80 -2.38
N ASN A 257 -12.17 -4.82 -3.15
CA ASN A 257 -10.85 -5.43 -3.18
C ASN A 257 -9.95 -4.66 -4.14
N LEU A 258 -8.74 -4.35 -3.71
CA LEU A 258 -7.75 -3.63 -4.50
C LEU A 258 -6.53 -4.51 -4.75
N VAL A 259 -6.06 -4.54 -5.99
CA VAL A 259 -4.75 -5.10 -6.35
C VAL A 259 -3.97 -4.00 -7.03
N VAL A 260 -2.84 -3.61 -6.45
CA VAL A 260 -1.92 -2.66 -7.07
C VAL A 260 -0.62 -3.35 -7.40
N ILE A 261 -0.27 -3.35 -8.68
CA ILE A 261 0.98 -3.89 -9.17
C ILE A 261 1.78 -2.74 -9.75
N VAL A 262 2.99 -2.55 -9.22
CA VAL A 262 3.87 -1.47 -9.61
C VAL A 262 5.21 -2.06 -10.03
N GLY A 263 5.79 -1.55 -11.11
CA GLY A 263 7.09 -2.02 -11.53
C GLY A 263 7.51 -1.53 -12.90
N ASP A 264 8.75 -1.85 -13.26
CA ASP A 264 9.28 -1.42 -14.56
C ASP A 264 8.73 -2.29 -15.69
N GLY A 265 8.31 -1.66 -16.79
CA GLY A 265 7.88 -2.37 -17.98
C GLY A 265 9.03 -3.19 -18.57
N ALA A 266 8.74 -4.42 -19.03
CA ALA A 266 9.72 -5.17 -19.81
C ALA A 266 10.12 -4.39 -21.09
N ALA A 267 11.39 -4.49 -21.49
CA ALA A 267 11.93 -3.72 -22.62
C ALA A 267 11.18 -3.90 -23.96
N ALA A 268 10.52 -5.05 -24.16
CA ALA A 268 9.74 -5.37 -25.35
C ALA A 268 8.24 -5.09 -25.19
N ARG A 269 7.81 -4.45 -24.10
CA ARG A 269 6.41 -4.16 -23.82
C ARG A 269 5.91 -3.08 -24.79
N GLU A 270 4.75 -3.33 -25.38
CA GLU A 270 4.02 -2.34 -26.17
C GLU A 270 3.22 -1.41 -25.26
N ALA A 271 3.15 -0.13 -25.61
CA ALA A 271 2.33 0.85 -24.89
C ALA A 271 0.86 0.40 -24.84
N ARG A 272 0.15 0.78 -23.78
CA ARG A 272 -1.27 0.45 -23.52
C ARG A 272 -1.56 -1.04 -23.38
N THR A 273 -0.55 -1.85 -23.11
CA THR A 273 -0.70 -3.29 -22.90
C THR A 273 -0.78 -3.60 -21.42
N ALA A 274 -1.97 -3.94 -20.95
CA ALA A 274 -2.18 -4.48 -19.61
C ALA A 274 -1.63 -5.91 -19.51
N LEU A 275 -1.09 -6.28 -18.35
CA LEU A 275 -0.64 -7.64 -18.07
C LEU A 275 -1.73 -8.48 -17.38
N ILE A 276 -2.71 -7.83 -16.76
CA ILE A 276 -3.93 -8.46 -16.27
C ILE A 276 -5.07 -8.12 -17.24
N GLY A 277 -5.89 -9.11 -17.58
CA GLY A 277 -7.05 -8.93 -18.45
C GLY A 277 -8.01 -7.86 -17.90
N TRP A 278 -8.48 -6.97 -18.76
CA TRP A 278 -9.32 -5.82 -18.40
C TRP A 278 -10.75 -5.89 -18.97
N GLU A 279 -10.99 -6.76 -19.95
CA GLU A 279 -12.29 -6.89 -20.64
C GLU A 279 -13.34 -7.64 -19.80
N GLU A 280 -12.89 -8.57 -18.96
CA GLU A 280 -13.71 -9.41 -18.10
C GLU A 280 -13.04 -9.56 -16.73
N THR A 281 -13.85 -9.85 -15.70
CA THR A 281 -13.31 -10.16 -14.37
C THR A 281 -12.41 -11.39 -14.47
N PRO A 282 -11.17 -11.38 -13.94
CA PRO A 282 -10.30 -12.55 -13.95
C PRO A 282 -11.01 -13.78 -13.37
N ALA A 283 -10.95 -14.91 -14.08
CA ALA A 283 -11.69 -16.12 -13.70
C ALA A 283 -11.25 -16.68 -12.33
N GLU A 284 -10.01 -16.38 -11.93
CA GLU A 284 -9.46 -16.76 -10.63
C GLU A 284 -10.03 -15.94 -9.47
N TYR A 285 -10.62 -14.77 -9.73
CA TYR A 285 -11.25 -13.95 -8.71
C TYR A 285 -12.66 -14.46 -8.43
N THR A 286 -12.89 -14.90 -7.19
CA THR A 286 -14.13 -15.58 -6.76
C THR A 286 -14.80 -14.90 -5.56
N SER A 287 -14.19 -13.84 -5.02
CA SER A 287 -14.78 -13.04 -3.94
C SER A 287 -16.02 -12.29 -4.43
N PRO A 288 -17.06 -12.11 -3.59
CA PRO A 288 -18.29 -11.42 -3.95
C PRO A 288 -18.16 -9.88 -3.97
N ASN A 289 -17.01 -9.35 -3.54
CA ASN A 289 -16.75 -7.92 -3.47
C ASN A 289 -16.39 -7.35 -4.85
N ASP A 290 -16.62 -6.06 -5.06
CA ASP A 290 -16.11 -5.34 -6.23
C ASP A 290 -14.57 -5.47 -6.29
N LEU A 291 -14.01 -5.66 -7.48
CA LEU A 291 -12.57 -5.75 -7.70
C LEU A 291 -12.08 -4.51 -8.44
N GLN A 292 -11.05 -3.87 -7.90
CA GLN A 292 -10.24 -2.88 -8.59
C GLN A 292 -8.82 -3.44 -8.78
N VAL A 293 -8.35 -3.47 -10.02
CA VAL A 293 -6.95 -3.75 -10.36
C VAL A 293 -6.30 -2.48 -10.88
N VAL A 294 -5.10 -2.18 -10.40
CA VAL A 294 -4.26 -1.09 -10.89
C VAL A 294 -2.91 -1.66 -11.29
N GLU A 295 -2.50 -1.37 -12.51
CA GLU A 295 -1.16 -1.67 -13.02
C GLU A 295 -0.44 -0.34 -13.27
N LEU A 296 0.62 -0.06 -12.51
CA LEU A 296 1.47 1.11 -12.69
C LEU A 296 2.81 0.68 -13.30
N ILE A 297 3.00 1.03 -14.56
CA ILE A 297 4.18 0.69 -15.35
C ILE A 297 5.14 1.88 -15.37
N LEU A 298 6.33 1.68 -14.80
CA LEU A 298 7.39 2.68 -14.69
C LEU A 298 8.56 2.39 -15.62
N ASN A 299 9.44 3.39 -15.75
CA ASN A 299 10.69 3.36 -16.49
C ASN A 299 11.85 3.69 -15.54
N GLY A 300 12.42 2.68 -14.87
CA GLY A 300 13.48 2.90 -13.89
C GLY A 300 12.95 3.39 -12.55
N GLY A 301 11.89 2.75 -12.07
CA GLY A 301 11.24 3.08 -10.81
C GLY A 301 12.08 2.68 -9.59
N ALA A 302 13.02 1.74 -9.70
CA ALA A 302 13.98 1.47 -8.61
C ALA A 302 14.77 2.74 -8.23
N ALA A 303 15.25 3.49 -9.22
CA ALA A 303 15.95 4.75 -8.99
C ALA A 303 15.02 5.84 -8.42
N LEU A 304 13.77 5.90 -8.89
CA LEU A 304 12.76 6.82 -8.34
C LEU A 304 12.46 6.52 -6.87
N ILE A 305 12.35 5.25 -6.50
CA ILE A 305 12.16 4.83 -5.10
C ILE A 305 13.34 5.31 -4.27
N ASP A 306 14.57 5.02 -4.69
CA ASP A 306 15.77 5.41 -3.95
C ASP A 306 15.86 6.95 -3.81
N GLU A 307 15.48 7.69 -4.84
CA GLU A 307 15.42 9.17 -4.83
C GLU A 307 14.38 9.70 -3.84
N ILE A 308 13.14 9.20 -3.89
CA ILE A 308 12.07 9.62 -2.95
C ILE A 308 12.49 9.34 -1.51
N TYR A 309 12.97 8.12 -1.22
CA TYR A 309 13.38 7.76 0.14
C TYR A 309 14.63 8.49 0.62
N GLY A 310 15.48 8.97 -0.30
CA GLY A 310 16.61 9.83 0.02
C GLY A 310 16.23 11.29 0.32
N LEU A 311 15.02 11.71 -0.08
CA LEU A 311 14.46 13.03 0.23
C LEU A 311 13.64 13.05 1.53
N LEU A 312 13.32 11.88 2.09
CA LEU A 312 12.62 11.83 3.38
C LEU A 312 13.53 12.34 4.49
N TRP A 313 12.95 12.99 5.49
CA TRP A 313 13.64 13.77 6.54
C TRP A 313 14.35 15.03 6.08
N ALA A 314 14.33 15.39 4.80
CA ALA A 314 14.80 16.70 4.39
C ALA A 314 13.85 17.75 4.99
N GLU A 315 14.31 18.47 6.00
CA GLU A 315 13.65 19.70 6.47
C GLU A 315 13.65 20.71 5.31
N ASP A 316 12.52 21.38 5.10
CA ASP A 316 12.44 22.59 4.27
C ASP A 316 13.12 23.78 4.97
#